data_AF-V9L8X4-F1
#
_entry.id   AF-V9L8X4-F1
#
_cell.length_a   1.000
_cell.length_b   1.000
_cell.length_c   1.000
_cell.angle_alpha   90.00
_cell.angle_beta   90.00
_cell.angle_gamma   90.00
#
_symmetry.space_group_name_H-M   'P 1'
#
loop_
_entity.id
_entity.type
_entity.pdbx_description
1 polymer ?
#
loop_
_entity_poly.entity_id
_entity_poly.type
_entity_poly.pdbx_seq_one_letter_code
_entity_poly.pdbx_strand_id
1 'polypeptide(L)'
;ILGLKQAREEDKQEAIKLLQIIASGGRKYKELICESYAIELIKKLLEYEIRSDLLKRLAGLLNLCKDPRNRPKILEDQSAPNLLESAPMFIQQAAAAKVIGILIQNSVDISEELMQHELVRKLLITMGNRNHFDSQRQASLALHYIVCTNPNVAEQVKTSMGIELFEMFMNDPENLYQKITEVHADALFNNKANLLLKTEESEVSPEAEQDGTSAKD
;
A
#
# COMPACT_ATOMS: atom_id res chain seq x y z
N ILE A 1 21.63 -25.32 -1.24
CA ILE A 1 21.38 -23.92 -1.69
C ILE A 1 21.13 -23.81 -3.22
N LEU A 2 21.07 -24.93 -3.95
CA LEU A 2 20.51 -25.02 -5.31
C LEU A 2 19.44 -26.12 -5.28
N GLY A 3 18.20 -25.84 -5.71
CA GLY A 3 17.21 -26.90 -5.96
C GLY A 3 15.84 -26.81 -5.25
N LEU A 4 15.19 -25.65 -5.19
CA LEU A 4 13.73 -25.62 -4.99
C LEU A 4 13.06 -25.27 -6.32
N LYS A 5 13.09 -26.23 -7.25
CA LYS A 5 12.17 -26.25 -8.40
C LYS A 5 10.79 -26.61 -7.84
N GLN A 6 9.84 -25.67 -7.94
CA GLN A 6 8.44 -25.79 -7.54
C GLN A 6 8.22 -26.17 -6.06
N ALA A 7 8.22 -25.17 -5.18
CA ALA A 7 7.57 -25.34 -3.87
C ALA A 7 6.08 -25.68 -4.12
N ARG A 8 5.57 -26.72 -3.46
CA ARG A 8 4.17 -27.15 -3.64
C ARG A 8 3.24 -26.05 -3.14
N GLU A 9 2.04 -25.97 -3.70
CA GLU A 9 1.08 -24.92 -3.34
C GLU A 9 0.72 -24.94 -1.85
N GLU A 10 0.75 -26.12 -1.24
CA GLU A 10 0.65 -26.34 0.19
C GLU A 10 1.82 -25.70 0.95
N ASP A 11 3.06 -25.88 0.50
CA ASP A 11 4.25 -25.31 1.15
C ASP A 11 4.24 -23.77 1.07
N LYS A 12 3.70 -23.21 -0.02
CA LYS A 12 3.51 -21.76 -0.19
C LYS A 12 2.39 -21.21 0.70
N GLN A 13 1.25 -21.89 0.76
CA GLN A 13 0.15 -21.55 1.67
C GLN A 13 0.59 -21.66 3.13
N GLU A 14 1.42 -22.64 3.46
CA GLU A 14 1.99 -22.82 4.78
C GLU A 14 3.00 -21.71 5.09
N ALA A 15 3.83 -21.29 4.14
CA ALA A 15 4.73 -20.14 4.31
C ALA A 15 3.95 -18.83 4.55
N ILE A 16 2.85 -18.62 3.83
CA ILE A 16 1.97 -17.47 4.02
C ILE A 16 1.26 -17.54 5.38
N LYS A 17 0.74 -18.70 5.76
CA LYS A 17 0.15 -18.92 7.09
C LYS A 17 1.18 -18.73 8.19
N LEU A 18 2.40 -19.21 8.02
CA LEU A 18 3.50 -19.01 8.96
C LEU A 18 3.84 -17.52 9.08
N LEU A 19 3.94 -16.79 7.97
CA LEU A 19 4.11 -15.33 8.00
C LEU A 19 2.95 -14.63 8.73
N GLN A 20 1.70 -15.08 8.54
CA GLN A 20 0.54 -14.56 9.24
C GLN A 20 0.53 -14.89 10.74
N ILE A 21 0.88 -16.13 11.13
CA ILE A 21 0.95 -16.62 12.52
C ILE A 21 2.09 -15.90 13.26
N ILE A 22 3.24 -15.73 12.62
CA ILE A 22 4.38 -14.99 13.18
C ILE A 22 4.01 -13.51 13.31
N ALA A 23 3.26 -12.94 12.35
CA ALA A 23 2.77 -11.56 12.43
C ALA A 23 1.70 -11.36 13.51
N SER A 24 0.94 -12.41 13.88
CA SER A 24 -0.06 -12.36 14.95
C SER A 24 0.49 -12.72 16.34
N GLY A 25 1.69 -13.32 16.42
CA GLY A 25 2.34 -13.81 17.65
C GLY A 25 2.90 -12.76 18.63
N GLY A 26 2.65 -11.47 18.41
CA GLY A 26 3.02 -10.40 19.35
C GLY A 26 4.47 -9.89 19.23
N ARG A 27 4.85 -8.98 20.15
CA ARG A 27 6.04 -8.11 20.05
C ARG A 27 7.38 -8.83 19.77
N LYS A 28 7.57 -10.04 20.28
CA LYS A 28 8.83 -10.81 20.14
C LYS A 28 9.06 -11.40 18.75
N TYR A 29 8.00 -11.62 17.97
CA TYR A 29 8.08 -12.16 16.60
C TYR A 29 8.07 -11.06 15.53
N LYS A 30 7.70 -9.81 15.92
CA LYS A 30 7.84 -8.63 15.06
C LYS A 30 9.28 -8.29 14.73
N GLU A 31 10.21 -8.52 15.67
CA GLU A 31 11.64 -8.31 15.42
C GLU A 31 12.13 -9.28 14.35
N LEU A 32 11.72 -10.56 14.38
CA LEU A 32 12.04 -11.54 13.33
C LEU A 32 11.43 -11.25 11.94
N ILE A 33 10.23 -10.64 11.86
CA ILE A 33 9.65 -10.17 10.59
C ILE A 33 10.31 -8.86 10.11
N CYS A 34 10.82 -8.04 11.03
CA CYS A 34 11.52 -6.80 10.72
C CYS A 34 13.04 -6.97 10.53
N GLU A 35 13.59 -8.11 10.92
CA GLU A 35 14.97 -8.52 10.70
C GLU A 35 15.17 -8.90 9.24
N SER A 36 16.35 -8.58 8.72
CA SER A 36 16.76 -8.76 7.31
C SER A 36 16.27 -10.07 6.68
N TYR A 37 16.24 -11.16 7.43
CA TYR A 37 15.80 -12.48 6.96
C TYR A 37 14.41 -12.54 6.35
N ALA A 38 13.40 -11.89 6.95
CA ALA A 38 12.03 -11.95 6.42
C ALA A 38 11.89 -11.11 5.14
N ILE A 39 12.58 -9.97 5.07
CA ILE A 39 12.62 -9.12 3.87
C ILE A 39 13.32 -9.86 2.73
N GLU A 40 14.45 -10.50 3.00
CA GLU A 40 15.17 -11.31 2.01
C GLU A 40 14.36 -12.52 1.54
N LEU A 41 13.58 -13.15 2.43
CA LEU A 41 12.64 -14.20 2.05
C LEU A 41 11.54 -13.65 1.12
N ILE A 42 10.94 -12.50 1.45
CA ILE A 42 9.92 -11.88 0.59
C ILE A 42 10.51 -11.54 -0.78
N LYS A 43 11.68 -10.92 -0.84
CA LYS A 43 12.38 -10.64 -2.12
C LYS A 43 12.57 -11.90 -2.95
N LYS A 44 13.02 -12.98 -2.32
CA LYS A 44 13.20 -14.28 -2.98
C LYS A 44 11.88 -14.86 -3.47
N LEU A 45 10.80 -14.76 -2.69
CA LEU A 45 9.47 -15.23 -3.10
C LEU A 45 8.91 -14.46 -4.31
N LEU A 46 9.30 -13.20 -4.50
CA LEU A 46 8.92 -12.38 -5.66
C LEU A 46 9.61 -12.79 -6.98
N GLU A 47 10.58 -13.71 -6.93
CA GLU A 47 11.19 -14.33 -8.11
C GLU A 47 10.38 -15.53 -8.65
N TYR A 48 9.32 -15.93 -7.95
CA TYR A 48 8.48 -17.07 -8.31
C TYR A 48 7.10 -16.64 -8.81
N GLU A 49 6.34 -17.59 -9.33
CA GLU A 49 4.99 -17.40 -9.89
C GLU A 49 3.97 -16.81 -8.89
N ILE A 50 4.27 -16.82 -7.58
CA ILE A 50 3.39 -16.23 -6.55
C ILE A 50 3.54 -14.72 -6.42
N ARG A 51 4.44 -14.09 -7.18
CA ARG A 51 4.78 -12.67 -7.10
C ARG A 51 3.54 -11.77 -7.09
N SER A 52 2.66 -11.94 -8.08
CA SER A 52 1.48 -11.08 -8.24
C SER A 52 0.52 -11.20 -7.05
N ASP A 53 0.23 -12.42 -6.61
CA ASP A 53 -0.62 -12.65 -5.44
C ASP A 53 0.01 -12.11 -4.15
N LEU A 54 1.33 -12.23 -4.00
CA LEU A 54 2.07 -11.72 -2.86
C LEU A 54 2.02 -10.19 -2.80
N LEU A 55 2.26 -9.50 -3.92
CA LEU A 55 2.20 -8.03 -4.00
C LEU A 55 0.79 -7.51 -3.80
N LYS A 56 -0.21 -8.15 -4.42
CA LYS A 56 -1.63 -7.86 -4.17
C LYS A 56 -2.00 -8.01 -2.70
N ARG A 57 -1.51 -9.08 -2.05
CA ARG A 57 -1.75 -9.32 -0.63
C ARG A 57 -1.05 -8.30 0.26
N LEU A 58 0.20 -7.95 -0.02
CA LEU A 58 0.95 -6.92 0.69
C LEU A 58 0.23 -5.57 0.60
N ALA A 59 -0.18 -5.16 -0.60
CA ALA A 59 -1.00 -3.96 -0.78
C ALA A 59 -2.34 -4.08 -0.02
N GLY A 60 -2.96 -5.26 0.03
CA GLY A 60 -4.18 -5.52 0.81
C GLY A 60 -4.01 -5.28 2.31
N LEU A 61 -2.83 -5.55 2.88
CA LEU A 61 -2.55 -5.33 4.30
C LEU A 61 -2.56 -3.84 4.70
N LEU A 62 -2.40 -2.92 3.74
CA LEU A 62 -2.53 -1.49 3.99
C LEU A 62 -3.98 -1.08 4.31
N ASN A 63 -4.97 -1.86 3.88
CA ASN A 63 -6.39 -1.53 4.01
C ASN A 63 -7.13 -2.40 5.05
N LEU A 64 -6.41 -2.99 6.01
CA LEU A 64 -7.01 -3.83 7.06
C LEU A 64 -7.97 -3.04 7.98
N CYS A 65 -7.68 -1.76 8.18
CA CYS A 65 -8.51 -0.86 9.00
C CYS A 65 -9.60 -0.21 8.14
N LYS A 66 -10.81 -0.80 8.17
CA LYS A 66 -11.97 -0.37 7.36
C LYS A 66 -12.33 1.12 7.52
N ASP A 67 -12.08 1.70 8.69
CA ASP A 67 -12.12 3.14 8.89
C ASP A 67 -11.04 3.56 9.92
N PRO A 68 -9.89 4.08 9.47
CA PRO A 68 -8.79 4.49 10.34
C PRO A 68 -9.07 5.82 11.07
N ARG A 69 -10.18 6.49 10.79
CA ARG A 69 -10.63 7.72 11.47
C ARG A 69 -11.42 7.44 12.73
N ASN A 70 -12.06 6.26 12.78
CA ASN A 70 -12.93 5.87 13.88
C ASN A 70 -12.06 5.48 15.08
N ARG A 71 -11.61 6.49 15.84
CA ARG A 71 -11.10 6.29 17.20
C ARG A 71 -12.28 5.74 18.01
N PRO A 72 -12.22 4.53 18.58
CA PRO A 72 -13.31 4.05 19.44
C PRO A 72 -13.58 5.12 20.50
N LYS A 73 -14.82 5.63 20.56
CA LYS A 73 -15.24 6.70 21.48
C LYS A 73 -15.10 6.33 22.98
N ILE A 74 -14.68 5.09 23.27
CA ILE A 74 -14.38 4.58 24.62
C ILE A 74 -12.91 4.88 25.00
N LEU A 75 -12.31 5.96 24.48
CA LEU A 75 -10.98 6.38 24.90
C LEU A 75 -11.00 7.27 26.17
N GLU A 76 -12.20 7.60 26.66
CA GLU A 76 -12.40 8.31 27.93
C GLU A 76 -12.78 7.38 29.09
N ASP A 77 -13.14 6.12 28.82
CA ASP A 77 -13.52 5.17 29.88
C ASP A 77 -12.63 3.91 29.84
N GLN A 78 -11.79 3.77 30.87
CA GLN A 78 -10.68 2.81 30.96
C GLN A 78 -11.17 1.38 31.23
N SER A 79 -12.00 0.81 30.35
CA SER A 79 -12.42 -0.59 30.48
C SER A 79 -13.09 -1.14 29.22
N ALA A 80 -12.38 -1.25 28.09
CA ALA A 80 -12.91 -1.92 26.89
C ALA A 80 -11.94 -2.97 26.31
N PRO A 81 -12.35 -4.25 26.17
CA PRO A 81 -11.58 -5.32 25.53
C PRO A 81 -11.22 -5.09 24.05
N ASN A 82 -11.92 -4.18 23.36
CA ASN A 82 -11.83 -3.96 21.91
C ASN A 82 -10.52 -3.30 21.45
N LEU A 83 -9.73 -2.70 22.36
CA LEU A 83 -8.41 -2.13 22.02
C LEU A 83 -7.38 -3.23 21.69
N LEU A 84 -7.54 -4.41 22.30
CA LEU A 84 -6.65 -5.56 22.09
C LEU A 84 -6.91 -6.27 20.76
N GLU A 85 -8.15 -6.26 20.26
CA GLU A 85 -8.50 -6.91 18.98
C GLU A 85 -7.99 -6.13 17.75
N SER A 86 -7.85 -4.81 17.86
CA SER A 86 -7.40 -3.95 16.73
C SER A 86 -5.88 -3.73 16.67
N ALA A 87 -5.17 -3.93 17.79
CA ALA A 87 -3.71 -3.78 17.85
C ALA A 87 -2.94 -4.62 16.80
N PRO A 88 -3.27 -5.91 16.56
CA PRO A 88 -2.58 -6.70 15.54
C PRO A 88 -2.73 -6.15 14.11
N MET A 89 -3.87 -5.54 13.78
CA MET A 89 -4.12 -5.00 12.43
C MET A 89 -3.23 -3.79 12.12
N PHE A 90 -3.08 -2.86 13.06
CA PHE A 90 -2.22 -1.69 12.89
C PHE A 90 -0.74 -2.06 12.74
N ILE A 91 -0.34 -3.09 13.46
CA ILE A 91 1.01 -3.65 13.41
C ILE A 91 1.28 -4.23 12.02
N GLN A 92 0.34 -5.04 11.51
CA GLN A 92 0.46 -5.65 10.19
C GLN A 92 0.48 -4.59 9.08
N GLN A 93 -0.33 -3.53 9.23
CA GLN A 93 -0.34 -2.40 8.31
C GLN A 93 1.02 -1.66 8.30
N ALA A 94 1.59 -1.36 9.47
CA ALA A 94 2.91 -0.71 9.55
C ALA A 94 4.03 -1.58 8.96
N ALA A 95 4.03 -2.88 9.27
CA ALA A 95 4.98 -3.83 8.70
C ALA A 95 4.86 -3.92 7.18
N ALA A 96 3.63 -4.00 6.65
CA ALA A 96 3.37 -4.02 5.22
C ALA A 96 3.86 -2.73 4.54
N ALA A 97 3.56 -1.56 5.10
CA ALA A 97 4.04 -0.27 4.59
C ALA A 97 5.56 -0.19 4.54
N LYS A 98 6.24 -0.66 5.59
CA LYS A 98 7.71 -0.73 5.64
C LYS A 98 8.27 -1.66 4.56
N VAL A 99 7.75 -2.88 4.45
CA VAL A 99 8.18 -3.85 3.44
C VAL A 99 7.98 -3.29 2.03
N ILE A 100 6.81 -2.71 1.75
CA ILE A 100 6.52 -2.07 0.48
C ILE A 100 7.54 -0.95 0.21
N GLY A 101 7.80 -0.07 1.18
CA GLY A 101 8.79 1.00 1.07
C GLY A 101 10.18 0.48 0.70
N ILE A 102 10.59 -0.67 1.23
CA ILE A 102 11.86 -1.31 0.85
C ILE A 102 11.77 -1.89 -0.57
N LEU A 103 10.69 -2.58 -0.93
CA LEU A 103 10.56 -3.23 -2.23
C LEU A 103 10.58 -2.22 -3.39
N ILE A 104 9.84 -1.12 -3.28
CA ILE A 104 9.78 -0.08 -4.32
C ILE A 104 11.11 0.65 -4.52
N GLN A 105 11.95 0.71 -3.49
CA GLN A 105 13.30 1.28 -3.56
C GLN A 105 14.28 0.37 -4.30
N ASN A 106 14.01 -0.94 -4.38
CA ASN A 106 14.93 -1.92 -4.94
C ASN A 106 14.54 -2.40 -6.35
N SER A 107 13.31 -2.11 -6.82
CA SER A 107 12.85 -2.55 -8.16
C SER A 107 11.73 -1.67 -8.68
N VAL A 108 11.95 -1.10 -9.87
CA VAL A 108 10.95 -0.31 -10.60
C VAL A 108 9.77 -1.20 -11.00
N ASP A 109 10.02 -2.39 -11.53
CA ASP A 109 8.96 -3.34 -11.92
C ASP A 109 8.04 -3.71 -10.75
N ILE A 110 8.61 -3.96 -9.56
CA ILE A 110 7.81 -4.23 -8.35
C ILE A 110 7.00 -2.98 -7.95
N SER A 111 7.60 -1.79 -8.08
CA SER A 111 6.90 -0.54 -7.83
C SER A 111 5.70 -0.39 -8.75
N GLU A 112 5.87 -0.55 -10.06
CA GLU A 112 4.78 -0.46 -11.05
C GLU A 112 3.68 -1.49 -10.80
N GLU A 113 4.04 -2.74 -10.50
CA GLU A 113 3.07 -3.79 -10.19
C GLU A 113 2.27 -3.50 -8.91
N LEU A 114 2.93 -2.99 -7.86
CA LEU A 114 2.22 -2.54 -6.66
C LEU A 114 1.31 -1.35 -6.93
N MET A 115 1.70 -0.42 -7.82
CA MET A 115 0.87 0.73 -8.20
C MET A 115 -0.44 0.28 -8.85
N GLN A 116 -0.46 -0.83 -9.61
CA GLN A 116 -1.68 -1.44 -10.16
C GLN A 116 -2.66 -1.92 -9.08
N HIS A 117 -2.20 -2.09 -7.83
CA HIS A 117 -3.01 -2.48 -6.68
C HIS A 117 -3.41 -1.31 -5.79
N GLU A 118 -3.62 -0.12 -6.37
CA GLU A 118 -4.05 1.11 -5.69
C GLU A 118 -3.10 1.52 -4.55
N LEU A 119 -1.80 1.28 -4.72
CA LEU A 119 -0.83 1.48 -3.65
C LEU A 119 -0.87 2.91 -3.09
N VAL A 120 -0.89 3.94 -3.95
CA VAL A 120 -0.89 5.33 -3.48
C VAL A 120 -2.16 5.66 -2.68
N ARG A 121 -3.35 5.27 -3.16
CA ARG A 121 -4.58 5.48 -2.38
C ARG A 121 -4.48 4.84 -1.00
N LYS A 122 -4.00 3.60 -0.94
CA LYS A 122 -3.88 2.84 0.30
C LYS A 122 -2.84 3.44 1.24
N LEU A 123 -1.74 3.97 0.71
CA LEU A 123 -0.73 4.71 1.49
C LEU A 123 -1.31 6.02 2.02
N LEU A 124 -2.06 6.80 1.22
CA LEU A 124 -2.73 8.02 1.67
C LEU A 124 -3.69 7.72 2.83
N ILE A 125 -4.55 6.71 2.68
CA ILE A 125 -5.45 6.26 3.75
C ILE A 125 -4.68 5.84 5.01
N THR A 126 -3.57 5.13 4.84
CA THR A 126 -2.72 4.67 5.95
C THR A 126 -2.02 5.84 6.65
N MET A 127 -1.59 6.87 5.91
CA MET A 127 -1.07 8.12 6.47
C MET A 127 -2.12 8.86 7.30
N GLY A 128 -3.41 8.73 6.94
CA GLY A 128 -4.52 9.26 7.73
C GLY A 128 -4.83 8.47 9.01
N ASN A 129 -4.14 7.35 9.28
CA ASN A 129 -4.46 6.48 10.41
C ASN A 129 -3.95 7.00 11.76
N ARG A 130 -4.73 7.90 12.36
CA ARG A 130 -4.46 8.52 13.67
C ARG A 130 -4.45 7.54 14.85
N ASN A 131 -4.84 6.27 14.66
CA ASN A 131 -4.80 5.25 15.70
C ASN A 131 -3.42 4.60 15.88
N HIS A 132 -2.49 4.75 14.93
CA HIS A 132 -1.17 4.15 15.02
C HIS A 132 -0.09 4.98 14.31
N PHE A 133 0.83 5.57 15.08
CA PHE A 133 1.85 6.48 14.54
C PHE A 133 2.83 5.78 13.59
N ASP A 134 3.22 4.54 13.88
CA ASP A 134 4.18 3.82 13.04
C ASP A 134 3.58 3.46 11.68
N SER A 135 2.27 3.17 11.61
CA SER A 135 1.58 3.01 10.32
C SER A 135 1.67 4.27 9.47
N GLN A 136 1.38 5.43 10.08
CA GLN A 136 1.46 6.72 9.40
C GLN A 136 2.88 7.01 8.91
N ARG A 137 3.88 6.82 9.79
CA ARG A 137 5.29 7.06 9.48
C ARG A 137 5.77 6.17 8.32
N GLN A 138 5.55 4.85 8.39
CA GLN A 138 6.00 3.94 7.34
C GLN A 138 5.28 4.22 6.00
N ALA A 139 3.98 4.54 6.03
CA ALA A 139 3.25 4.87 4.81
C ALA A 139 3.70 6.20 4.20
N SER A 140 3.98 7.20 5.05
CA SER A 140 4.51 8.50 4.62
C SER A 140 5.88 8.35 3.95
N LEU A 141 6.80 7.60 4.56
CA LEU A 141 8.12 7.34 3.97
C LEU A 141 8.03 6.58 2.63
N ALA A 142 7.16 5.57 2.54
CA ALA A 142 6.94 4.84 1.29
C ALA A 142 6.35 5.75 0.20
N LEU A 143 5.34 6.56 0.53
CA LEU A 143 4.74 7.51 -0.43
C LEU A 143 5.73 8.59 -0.87
N HIS A 144 6.57 9.07 0.05
CA HIS A 144 7.58 10.08 -0.23
C HIS A 144 8.56 9.58 -1.30
N TYR A 145 9.02 8.35 -1.20
CA TYR A 145 9.85 7.75 -2.24
C TYR A 145 9.15 7.71 -3.60
N ILE A 146 7.88 7.27 -3.65
CA ILE A 146 7.11 7.22 -4.91
C ILE A 146 6.99 8.62 -5.53
N VAL A 147 6.64 9.62 -4.72
CA VAL A 147 6.47 11.01 -5.14
C VAL A 147 7.78 11.61 -5.66
N CYS A 148 8.91 11.35 -4.97
CA CYS A 148 10.23 11.82 -5.41
C CYS A 148 10.71 11.17 -6.71
N THR A 149 10.28 9.94 -6.98
CA THR A 149 10.71 9.17 -8.17
C THR A 149 9.73 9.26 -9.34
N ASN A 150 8.49 9.71 -9.11
CA ASN A 150 7.44 9.76 -10.11
C ASN A 150 6.73 11.13 -10.11
N PRO A 151 7.16 12.09 -10.96
CA PRO A 151 6.57 13.44 -11.01
C PRO A 151 5.05 13.46 -11.25
N ASN A 152 4.55 12.57 -12.11
CA ASN A 152 3.12 12.45 -12.38
C ASN A 152 2.32 12.01 -11.15
N VAL A 153 2.92 11.19 -10.30
CA VAL A 153 2.31 10.78 -9.02
C VAL A 153 2.36 11.95 -8.03
N ALA A 154 3.44 12.72 -8.01
CA ALA A 154 3.58 13.89 -7.14
C ALA A 154 2.44 14.91 -7.31
N GLU A 155 2.12 15.26 -8.56
CA GLU A 155 1.04 16.22 -8.85
C GLU A 155 -0.33 15.71 -8.42
N GLN A 156 -0.59 14.41 -8.65
CA GLN A 156 -1.85 13.78 -8.26
C GLN A 156 -1.99 13.67 -6.74
N VAL A 157 -0.90 13.32 -6.05
CA VAL A 157 -0.83 13.27 -4.58
C VAL A 157 -1.05 14.67 -3.99
N LYS A 158 -0.42 15.70 -4.55
CA LYS A 158 -0.62 17.11 -4.13
C LYS A 158 -2.07 17.55 -4.30
N THR A 159 -2.67 17.26 -5.45
CA THR A 159 -4.09 17.58 -5.73
C THR A 159 -5.01 16.84 -4.75
N SER A 160 -4.66 15.61 -4.42
CA SER A 160 -5.43 14.72 -3.56
C SER A 160 -5.42 15.15 -2.09
N MET A 161 -4.25 15.43 -1.52
CA MET A 161 -4.14 15.78 -0.10
C MET A 161 -4.26 17.28 0.19
N GLY A 162 -4.15 18.12 -0.83
CA GLY A 162 -4.09 19.57 -0.71
C GLY A 162 -2.66 20.10 -0.54
N ILE A 163 -2.45 21.36 -0.95
CA ILE A 163 -1.12 21.98 -1.03
C ILE A 163 -0.44 22.04 0.34
N GLU A 164 -1.15 22.48 1.37
CA GLU A 164 -0.60 22.64 2.73
C GLU A 164 -0.09 21.31 3.31
N LEU A 165 -0.91 20.26 3.24
CA LEU A 165 -0.53 18.93 3.71
C LEU A 165 0.62 18.34 2.88
N PHE A 166 0.63 18.59 1.57
CA PHE A 166 1.71 18.16 0.69
C PHE A 166 3.04 18.84 1.01
N GLU A 167 3.05 20.14 1.30
CA GLU A 167 4.27 20.86 1.68
C GLU A 167 4.82 20.36 3.02
N MET A 168 3.95 20.15 4.02
CA MET A 168 4.35 19.53 5.29
C MET A 168 4.93 18.12 5.08
N PHE A 169 4.29 17.34 4.22
CA PHE A 169 4.71 15.99 3.86
C PHE A 169 6.09 15.95 3.19
N MET A 170 6.34 16.83 2.21
CA MET A 170 7.63 16.89 1.53
C MET A 170 8.75 17.41 2.42
N ASN A 171 8.44 18.25 3.41
CA ASN A 171 9.46 18.80 4.32
C ASN A 171 9.90 17.79 5.39
N ASP A 172 8.98 17.01 5.96
CA ASP A 172 9.28 16.08 7.06
C ASP A 172 8.34 14.86 7.02
N PRO A 173 8.55 13.95 6.04
CA PRO A 173 7.68 12.80 5.87
C PRO A 173 7.76 11.83 7.06
N GLU A 174 8.89 11.80 7.78
CA GLU A 174 9.10 10.90 8.90
C GLU A 174 8.24 11.29 10.12
N ASN A 175 8.14 12.59 10.41
CA ASN A 175 7.42 13.08 11.59
C ASN A 175 6.06 13.73 11.25
N LEU A 176 5.61 13.63 10.00
CA LEU A 176 4.32 14.16 9.55
C LEU A 176 3.14 13.74 10.44
N TYR A 177 3.16 12.51 10.97
CA TYR A 177 2.11 11.98 11.83
C TYR A 177 1.80 12.84 13.07
N GLN A 178 2.77 13.64 13.53
CA GLN A 178 2.59 14.55 14.67
C GLN A 178 1.73 15.77 14.29
N LYS A 179 1.63 16.08 13.00
CA LYS A 179 0.93 17.25 12.43
C LYS A 179 -0.42 16.87 11.77
N ILE A 180 -0.73 15.58 11.63
CA ILE A 180 -1.97 15.13 11.03
C ILE A 180 -3.16 15.38 11.97
N THR A 181 -4.03 16.29 11.55
CA THR A 181 -5.29 16.63 12.22
C THR A 181 -6.40 15.68 11.78
N GLU A 182 -7.57 15.78 12.41
CA GLU A 182 -8.76 15.05 11.98
C GLU A 182 -9.17 15.42 10.54
N VAL A 183 -9.10 16.71 10.19
CA VAL A 183 -9.40 17.20 8.84
C VAL A 183 -8.43 16.63 7.81
N HIS A 184 -7.13 16.57 8.13
CA HIS A 184 -6.13 15.93 7.27
C HIS A 184 -6.43 14.44 7.07
N ALA A 185 -6.73 13.71 8.15
CA ALA A 185 -7.07 12.30 8.08
C ALA A 185 -8.34 12.03 7.28
N ASP A 186 -9.36 12.88 7.39
CA ASP A 186 -10.59 12.82 6.59
C ASP A 186 -10.32 13.06 5.10
N ALA A 187 -9.50 14.05 4.76
CA ALA A 187 -9.12 14.35 3.38
C ALA A 187 -8.33 13.18 2.75
N LEU A 188 -7.43 12.56 3.51
CA LEU A 188 -6.66 11.39 3.10
C LEU A 188 -7.54 10.13 2.96
N PHE A 189 -8.55 9.96 3.83
CA PHE A 189 -9.43 8.79 3.79
C PHE A 189 -10.41 8.81 2.62
N ASN A 190 -11.06 9.97 2.39
CA ASN A 190 -12.07 10.13 1.33
C ASN A 190 -11.44 10.32 -0.06
N ASN A 191 -10.14 10.09 -0.16
CA ASN A 191 -9.39 10.37 -1.36
C ASN A 191 -9.71 9.38 -2.49
N LYS A 192 -9.98 9.91 -3.68
CA LYS A 192 -10.27 9.14 -4.89
C LYS A 192 -9.02 8.85 -5.74
N ALA A 193 -7.81 9.00 -5.21
CA ALA A 193 -6.55 8.77 -5.93
C ALA A 193 -6.36 7.30 -6.34
N ASN A 194 -7.18 6.78 -7.25
CA ASN A 194 -6.91 5.55 -7.95
C ASN A 194 -5.98 5.88 -9.11
N LEU A 195 -4.68 5.84 -8.82
CA LEU A 195 -3.65 5.99 -9.82
C LEU A 195 -3.65 4.73 -10.69
N LEU A 196 -4.18 4.86 -11.90
CA LEU A 196 -3.88 3.94 -12.99
C LEU A 196 -2.67 4.51 -13.74
N LEU A 197 -1.69 3.65 -14.03
CA LEU A 197 -0.93 3.80 -15.27
C LEU A 197 -1.99 3.74 -16.37
N LYS A 198 -2.48 4.89 -16.84
CA LYS A 198 -3.02 4.97 -18.18
C LYS A 198 -1.84 4.69 -19.08
N THR A 199 -1.62 3.43 -19.43
CA THR A 199 -0.97 3.12 -20.70
C THR A 199 -1.77 3.91 -21.72
N GLU A 200 -1.09 4.74 -22.50
CA GLU A 200 -1.68 5.39 -23.65
C GLU A 200 -2.28 4.29 -24.54
N GLU A 201 -3.58 4.06 -24.43
CA GLU A 201 -4.31 3.41 -25.50
C GLU A 201 -4.28 4.41 -26.66
N SER A 202 -3.52 4.02 -27.67
CA SER A 202 -3.52 4.57 -29.01
C SER A 202 -4.89 5.13 -29.40
N GLU A 203 -4.98 6.45 -29.54
CA GLU A 203 -5.98 7.08 -30.40
C GLU A 203 -5.72 6.58 -31.83
N VAL A 204 -6.32 5.45 -32.20
CA VAL A 204 -6.60 5.17 -33.61
C VAL A 204 -8.01 5.69 -33.86
N SER A 205 -8.06 6.93 -34.35
CA SER A 205 -9.25 7.53 -34.92
C SER A 205 -9.83 6.63 -36.02
N PRO A 206 -11.15 6.38 -36.06
CA PRO A 206 -11.77 5.79 -37.24
C PRO A 206 -11.93 6.90 -38.28
N GLU A 207 -11.02 6.95 -39.25
CA GLU A 207 -11.27 7.68 -40.50
C GLU A 207 -12.31 6.93 -41.33
N ALA A 208 -13.30 7.68 -41.78
CA ALA A 208 -14.47 7.21 -42.49
C ALA A 208 -14.14 6.78 -43.92
N GLU A 209 -14.53 5.56 -44.30
CA GLU A 209 -14.84 5.25 -45.69
C GLU A 209 -16.36 5.14 -45.85
N GLN A 210 -16.92 6.23 -46.39
CA GLN A 210 -18.14 6.15 -47.18
C GLN A 210 -17.81 5.40 -48.46
N ASP A 211 -18.39 4.23 -48.66
CA ASP A 211 -18.61 3.73 -50.02
C ASP A 211 -20.07 3.38 -50.21
N GLY A 212 -20.66 4.06 -51.19
CA GLY A 212 -22.03 3.87 -51.60
C GLY A 212 -22.09 2.76 -52.64
N THR A 213 -23.01 1.84 -52.48
CA THR A 213 -23.61 1.15 -53.63
C THR A 213 -25.06 0.85 -53.29
N SER A 214 -25.94 1.77 -53.70
CA SER A 214 -27.34 1.45 -53.98
C SER A 214 -27.42 1.17 -55.48
N ALA A 215 -27.45 -0.11 -55.82
CA ALA A 215 -27.86 -0.58 -57.14
C ALA A 215 -29.37 -0.81 -57.12
N LYS A 216 -30.00 -0.27 -58.16
CA LYS A 216 -31.44 -0.24 -58.47
C LYS A 216 -32.11 -1.60 -58.37
N ASP A 217 -33.32 -1.61 -57.81
CA ASP A 217 -34.56 -2.08 -58.45
C ASP A 217 -35.75 -1.26 -57.91
#